data_AF-A0AAD7PKB6-F1
#
_entry.id   AF-A0AAD7PKB6-F1
#
_cell.length_a   1.000
_cell.length_b   1.000
_cell.length_c   1.000
_cell.angle_alpha   90.00
_cell.angle_beta   90.00
_cell.angle_gamma   90.00
#
_symmetry.space_group_name_H-M   'P 1'
#
loop_
_entity.id
_entity.type
_entity.pdbx_description
1 polymer ?
#
loop_
_entity_poly.entity_id
_entity_poly.type
_entity_poly.pdbx_seq_one_letter_code
_entity_poly.pdbx_strand_id
1 'polypeptide(L)'
;MLSLHSSTSCWASTAKLFQTSRSLLSFSPGYHRSPSRILRITRASSGSTGGSNSGQDLESVPAIRTNYAGVQLEEIVDLNSGKLRLDTWISSRINGISRARVQSSIRSGLVSVNGCVVDKVSQNVKAGDAISCIISELQPLRAEPENIPLDIVYEDEHLLVVNKPAHMVVHPAPGNTSGTLVNGILHHCSLPNVAFSKPEFLSETDDLSEGEDNSFAVDRNSSEGSSSSMCGASVRPGIVHRLDKGTSGLLIIAKDEHSHIHLSEQFKLHTIKRVYVSLTAGVPSPVAGRIEVPIGRDINNRIRMTAIPGPLNSRKARHAASRYRVIEILAGGGSALVEWRLETGRTHQIRAHAKYLGIPLLGDKVYGGTKSMVLSLLRPRTHPSLQGKISQLVSGLERPCLHAMALGFRHPHAEEDMQFLCEPPADFSDILSQLRRIGSAKVSCP
;
A
#
# COMPACT_ATOMS: atom_id res chain seq x y z
N MET A 1 -72.09 18.72 -22.44
CA MET A 1 -72.75 17.61 -23.14
C MET A 1 -71.68 16.80 -23.86
N LEU A 2 -71.69 15.46 -23.72
CA LEU A 2 -71.25 14.44 -24.71
C LEU A 2 -69.78 14.47 -25.25
N SER A 3 -69.08 13.36 -25.55
CA SER A 3 -69.30 11.91 -25.30
C SER A 3 -68.19 11.04 -25.94
N LEU A 4 -67.58 10.10 -25.16
CA LEU A 4 -67.02 8.78 -25.59
C LEU A 4 -65.81 8.77 -26.58
N HIS A 5 -64.94 7.74 -26.71
CA HIS A 5 -64.93 6.35 -26.23
C HIS A 5 -63.49 5.84 -25.85
N SER A 6 -63.43 4.98 -24.81
CA SER A 6 -62.70 3.70 -24.61
C SER A 6 -61.44 3.30 -25.45
N SER A 7 -60.49 2.47 -24.97
CA SER A 7 -60.67 1.21 -24.22
C SER A 7 -59.37 0.62 -23.59
N THR A 8 -59.52 0.00 -22.38
CA THR A 8 -58.86 -1.24 -21.81
C THR A 8 -57.32 -1.42 -21.81
N SER A 9 -56.65 -2.09 -20.85
CA SER A 9 -57.04 -2.98 -19.70
C SER A 9 -55.84 -3.08 -18.72
N CYS A 10 -56.02 -2.96 -17.39
CA CYS A 10 -56.19 -4.02 -16.36
C CYS A 10 -54.95 -4.95 -16.14
N TRP A 11 -54.53 -5.32 -14.92
CA TRP A 11 -55.14 -5.20 -13.57
C TRP A 11 -54.09 -5.17 -12.43
N ALA A 12 -54.55 -4.87 -11.21
CA ALA A 12 -53.75 -4.82 -9.97
C ALA A 12 -54.47 -5.49 -8.79
N SER A 13 -53.74 -5.96 -7.76
CA SER A 13 -54.04 -5.86 -6.31
C SER A 13 -53.12 -6.80 -5.49
N THR A 14 -52.51 -6.48 -4.34
CA THR A 14 -52.97 -6.02 -3.00
C THR A 14 -53.83 -6.97 -2.14
N ALA A 15 -53.13 -7.79 -1.34
CA ALA A 15 -53.03 -7.73 0.13
C ALA A 15 -54.20 -8.06 1.11
N LYS A 16 -53.81 -8.79 2.17
CA LYS A 16 -54.24 -8.79 3.60
C LYS A 16 -55.41 -9.66 4.14
N LEU A 17 -55.01 -10.54 5.09
CA LEU A 17 -55.61 -10.83 6.44
C LEU A 17 -56.97 -11.58 6.50
N PHE A 18 -57.39 -12.31 7.56
CA PHE A 18 -56.98 -12.43 8.99
C PHE A 18 -57.51 -13.79 9.61
N GLN A 19 -57.02 -14.21 10.81
CA GLN A 19 -57.70 -15.08 11.84
C GLN A 19 -57.99 -16.59 11.51
N THR A 20 -58.12 -17.59 12.42
CA THR A 20 -57.97 -17.73 13.91
C THR A 20 -57.83 -19.20 14.41
N SER A 21 -57.21 -19.37 15.61
CA SER A 21 -57.52 -20.32 16.74
C SER A 21 -57.33 -21.87 16.71
N ARG A 22 -56.52 -22.34 17.70
CA ARG A 22 -56.69 -23.49 18.66
C ARG A 22 -56.79 -24.95 18.12
N SER A 23 -55.70 -25.75 18.24
CA SER A 23 -55.47 -26.79 19.31
C SER A 23 -55.80 -28.24 18.86
N LEU A 24 -55.45 -29.38 19.50
CA LEU A 24 -54.71 -29.74 20.74
C LEU A 24 -54.14 -31.20 20.61
N LEU A 25 -53.34 -31.70 21.58
CA LEU A 25 -52.80 -33.08 21.76
C LEU A 25 -51.76 -33.58 20.72
N SER A 26 -50.86 -34.55 20.97
CA SER A 26 -50.00 -34.92 22.12
C SER A 26 -49.10 -36.10 21.70
N PHE A 27 -47.81 -36.16 22.09
CA PHE A 27 -47.00 -37.36 22.46
C PHE A 27 -45.47 -37.12 22.28
N SER A 28 -44.71 -37.77 23.16
CA SER A 28 -43.24 -37.96 23.19
C SER A 28 -43.00 -39.47 23.45
N PRO A 29 -41.78 -40.06 23.41
CA PRO A 29 -40.44 -39.44 23.44
C PRO A 29 -39.40 -40.02 22.45
N GLY A 30 -38.16 -39.52 22.50
CA GLY A 30 -37.03 -40.07 21.73
C GLY A 30 -35.69 -39.40 22.05
N TYR A 31 -35.11 -39.69 23.21
CA TYR A 31 -33.74 -39.25 23.56
C TYR A 31 -32.70 -40.12 22.82
N HIS A 32 -31.90 -39.51 21.93
CA HIS A 32 -30.63 -40.09 21.50
C HIS A 32 -29.51 -39.04 21.58
N ARG A 33 -28.48 -39.33 22.40
CA ARG A 33 -27.23 -38.56 22.44
C ARG A 33 -26.44 -38.81 21.16
N SER A 34 -25.99 -37.75 20.50
CA SER A 34 -24.91 -37.81 19.51
C SER A 34 -23.55 -37.57 20.18
N PRO A 35 -22.46 -38.22 19.73
CA PRO A 35 -21.14 -38.08 20.34
C PRO A 35 -20.40 -36.82 19.90
N SER A 36 -19.52 -36.33 20.77
CA SER A 36 -18.72 -35.12 20.59
C SER A 36 -17.75 -35.22 19.40
N ARG A 37 -17.75 -34.22 18.50
CA ARG A 37 -16.69 -34.06 17.50
C ARG A 37 -15.39 -33.60 18.16
N ILE A 38 -14.30 -34.31 17.91
CA ILE A 38 -12.95 -33.90 18.31
C ILE A 38 -12.35 -33.01 17.21
N LEU A 39 -12.12 -31.74 17.52
CA LEU A 39 -11.28 -30.86 16.70
C LEU A 39 -9.81 -31.20 16.98
N ARG A 40 -9.01 -31.42 15.92
CA ARG A 40 -7.54 -31.37 16.00
C ARG A 40 -7.02 -30.18 15.19
N ILE A 41 -6.82 -29.06 15.88
CA ILE A 41 -5.97 -27.96 15.38
C ILE A 41 -4.62 -28.11 16.07
N THR A 42 -3.67 -28.73 15.38
CA THR A 42 -2.29 -28.90 15.87
C THR A 42 -1.46 -27.66 15.57
N ARG A 43 -1.12 -26.89 16.61
CA ARG A 43 0.02 -25.96 16.56
C ARG A 43 1.27 -26.70 16.99
N ALA A 44 2.36 -26.58 16.23
CA ALA A 44 3.68 -26.92 16.72
C ALA A 44 4.14 -25.84 17.71
N SER A 45 4.26 -26.19 19.00
CA SER A 45 4.84 -25.31 20.01
C SER A 45 5.50 -26.15 21.12
N SER A 46 6.81 -25.97 21.28
CA SER A 46 7.54 -26.35 22.50
C SER A 46 7.00 -25.55 23.69
N GLY A 47 6.65 -26.22 24.79
CA GLY A 47 5.83 -25.62 25.84
C GLY A 47 6.55 -25.26 27.15
N SER A 48 5.83 -24.50 27.98
CA SER A 48 5.99 -24.48 29.44
C SER A 48 4.62 -24.17 30.09
N THR A 49 4.43 -24.58 31.33
CA THR A 49 3.12 -24.72 32.01
C THR A 49 2.71 -23.50 32.85
N GLY A 50 1.39 -23.33 33.03
CA GLY A 50 0.81 -22.76 34.26
C GLY A 50 -0.14 -21.57 34.11
N GLY A 51 -1.22 -21.57 34.91
CA GLY A 51 -2.00 -20.35 35.23
C GLY A 51 -3.43 -20.31 34.66
N SER A 52 -4.42 -20.51 35.52
CA SER A 52 -5.85 -20.40 35.21
C SER A 52 -6.48 -19.20 35.92
N ASN A 53 -7.23 -18.34 35.20
CA ASN A 53 -8.43 -17.72 35.78
C ASN A 53 -9.44 -17.17 34.75
N SER A 54 -10.63 -16.83 35.24
CA SER A 54 -11.88 -16.57 34.51
C SER A 54 -12.13 -15.13 34.06
N GLY A 55 -12.93 -14.98 32.99
CA GLY A 55 -13.62 -13.73 32.61
C GLY A 55 -13.48 -13.39 31.12
N GLN A 56 -14.58 -13.37 30.37
CA GLN A 56 -14.58 -12.97 28.95
C GLN A 56 -15.63 -11.88 28.68
N ASP A 57 -15.16 -10.64 28.62
CA ASP A 57 -15.82 -9.56 27.89
C ASP A 57 -15.47 -9.64 26.40
N LEU A 58 -16.43 -9.26 25.54
CA LEU A 58 -16.28 -9.31 24.09
C LEU A 58 -15.51 -8.08 23.54
N GLU A 59 -14.18 -8.08 23.67
CA GLU A 59 -13.35 -7.09 22.98
C GLU A 59 -12.90 -7.52 21.57
N SER A 60 -13.02 -6.61 20.62
CA SER A 60 -12.66 -6.83 19.22
C SER A 60 -11.16 -6.65 18.97
N VAL A 61 -10.41 -7.75 19.14
CA VAL A 61 -8.95 -7.80 18.94
C VAL A 61 -8.55 -7.33 17.53
N PRO A 62 -7.59 -6.40 17.39
CA PRO A 62 -7.10 -5.97 16.08
C PRO A 62 -6.35 -7.10 15.35
N ALA A 63 -6.45 -7.11 14.02
CA ALA A 63 -5.90 -8.18 13.18
C ALA A 63 -4.36 -8.16 13.10
N ILE A 64 -3.72 -8.69 14.14
CA ILE A 64 -2.33 -9.17 14.10
C ILE A 64 -2.19 -10.12 12.92
N ARG A 65 -1.16 -9.94 12.08
CA ARG A 65 -0.90 -10.83 10.95
C ARG A 65 -0.29 -12.14 11.45
N THR A 66 -1.14 -13.02 11.98
CA THR A 66 -0.75 -14.36 12.42
C THR A 66 0.08 -15.06 11.34
N ASN A 67 1.22 -15.66 11.70
CA ASN A 67 1.96 -16.49 10.76
C ASN A 67 1.15 -17.77 10.49
N TYR A 68 0.55 -17.87 9.31
CA TYR A 68 -0.22 -19.04 8.89
C TYR A 68 0.64 -20.14 8.23
N ALA A 69 1.96 -19.96 8.10
CA ALA A 69 2.84 -20.99 7.56
C ALA A 69 2.72 -22.29 8.36
N GLY A 70 2.58 -23.44 7.68
CA GLY A 70 2.47 -24.75 8.33
C GLY A 70 1.14 -25.00 9.06
N VAL A 71 0.16 -24.09 9.02
CA VAL A 71 -1.19 -24.36 9.56
C VAL A 71 -1.81 -25.49 8.76
N GLN A 72 -2.17 -26.57 9.46
CA GLN A 72 -2.87 -27.72 8.91
C GLN A 72 -4.36 -27.62 9.22
N LEU A 73 -5.19 -27.94 8.22
CA LEU A 73 -6.63 -28.10 8.33
C LEU A 73 -6.99 -29.48 7.77
N GLU A 74 -7.53 -30.35 8.61
CA GLU A 74 -8.10 -31.64 8.21
C GLU A 74 -9.54 -31.72 8.69
N GLU A 75 -10.50 -31.62 7.78
CA GLU A 75 -11.92 -31.56 8.11
C GLU A 75 -12.78 -32.18 6.99
N ILE A 76 -13.85 -32.88 7.38
CA ILE A 76 -14.85 -33.44 6.47
C ILE A 76 -15.99 -32.43 6.30
N VAL A 77 -16.36 -32.14 5.05
CA VAL A 77 -17.41 -31.16 4.72
C VAL A 77 -18.77 -31.62 5.26
N ASP A 78 -19.41 -30.73 6.05
CA ASP A 78 -20.69 -31.00 6.70
C ASP A 78 -21.81 -31.35 5.71
N LEU A 79 -22.72 -32.25 6.10
CA LEU A 79 -23.83 -32.74 5.27
C LEU A 79 -24.81 -31.65 4.82
N ASN A 80 -24.89 -30.54 5.55
CA ASN A 80 -25.74 -29.38 5.22
C ASN A 80 -25.00 -28.29 4.42
N SER A 81 -23.78 -28.56 3.93
CA SER A 81 -23.01 -27.60 3.13
C SER A 81 -23.59 -27.47 1.72
N GLY A 82 -24.09 -26.28 1.35
CA GLY A 82 -24.39 -25.95 -0.04
C GLY A 82 -23.13 -26.01 -0.93
N LYS A 83 -23.30 -25.95 -2.26
CA LYS A 83 -22.18 -25.95 -3.24
C LYS A 83 -21.24 -24.75 -3.03
N LEU A 84 -20.25 -24.92 -2.17
CA LEU A 84 -19.21 -23.96 -1.87
C LEU A 84 -17.97 -24.25 -2.73
N ARG A 85 -17.13 -23.24 -2.92
CA ARG A 85 -15.81 -23.41 -3.55
C ARG A 85 -14.78 -23.78 -2.49
N LEU A 86 -13.86 -24.68 -2.84
CA LEU A 86 -12.76 -25.14 -1.98
C LEU A 86 -11.98 -23.96 -1.36
N ASP A 87 -11.65 -22.97 -2.19
CA ASP A 87 -10.87 -21.80 -1.74
C ASP A 87 -11.63 -20.89 -0.77
N THR A 88 -12.95 -20.78 -0.90
CA THR A 88 -13.81 -20.08 0.07
C THR A 88 -13.96 -20.89 1.35
N TRP A 89 -14.24 -22.20 1.25
CA TRP A 89 -14.50 -23.09 2.37
C TRP A 89 -13.30 -23.19 3.32
N ILE A 90 -12.08 -23.41 2.80
CA ILE A 90 -10.85 -23.41 3.62
C ILE A 90 -10.66 -22.04 4.28
N SER A 91 -10.91 -20.94 3.55
CA SER A 91 -10.70 -19.59 4.09
C SER A 91 -11.67 -19.18 5.21
N SER A 92 -12.85 -19.81 5.31
CA SER A 92 -13.78 -19.56 6.42
C SER A 92 -13.50 -20.40 7.66
N ARG A 93 -12.66 -21.44 7.56
CA ARG A 93 -12.25 -22.28 8.71
C ARG A 93 -10.98 -21.77 9.41
N ILE A 94 -10.09 -21.08 8.68
CA ILE A 94 -8.83 -20.55 9.25
C ILE A 94 -8.99 -19.04 9.51
N ASN A 95 -9.22 -18.67 10.78
CA ASN A 95 -9.51 -17.28 11.16
C ASN A 95 -8.40 -16.30 10.70
N GLY A 96 -8.79 -15.25 9.97
CA GLY A 96 -7.92 -14.19 9.48
C GLY A 96 -7.08 -14.54 8.23
N ILE A 97 -7.15 -15.76 7.69
CA ILE A 97 -6.40 -16.08 6.46
C ILE A 97 -6.99 -15.36 5.24
N SER A 98 -6.12 -14.80 4.39
CA SER A 98 -6.59 -14.26 3.11
C SER A 98 -6.92 -15.40 2.13
N ARG A 99 -8.03 -15.31 1.41
CA ARG A 99 -8.37 -16.25 0.32
C ARG A 99 -7.22 -16.47 -0.67
N ALA A 100 -6.48 -15.42 -1.05
CA ALA A 100 -5.32 -15.52 -1.95
C ALA A 100 -4.20 -16.44 -1.41
N ARG A 101 -4.05 -16.54 -0.08
CA ARG A 101 -3.08 -17.44 0.58
C ARG A 101 -3.50 -18.90 0.47
N VAL A 102 -4.80 -19.18 0.65
CA VAL A 102 -5.38 -20.50 0.39
C VAL A 102 -5.19 -20.88 -1.08
N GLN A 103 -5.53 -19.98 -2.01
CA GLN A 103 -5.33 -20.20 -3.45
C GLN A 103 -3.86 -20.49 -3.82
N SER A 104 -2.90 -19.84 -3.16
CA SER A 104 -1.48 -20.13 -3.33
C SER A 104 -1.13 -21.55 -2.87
N SER A 105 -1.71 -22.00 -1.76
CA SER A 105 -1.46 -23.34 -1.20
C SER A 105 -2.05 -24.44 -2.09
N ILE A 106 -3.25 -24.22 -2.65
CA ILE A 106 -3.86 -25.07 -3.69
C ILE A 106 -2.92 -25.19 -4.90
N ARG A 107 -2.46 -24.06 -5.49
CA ARG A 107 -1.52 -24.08 -6.63
C ARG A 107 -0.16 -24.72 -6.31
N SER A 108 0.23 -24.75 -5.05
CA SER A 108 1.48 -25.39 -4.60
C SER A 108 1.33 -26.89 -4.32
N GLY A 109 0.16 -27.49 -4.60
CA GLY A 109 -0.11 -28.90 -4.35
C GLY A 109 -0.28 -29.26 -2.86
N LEU A 110 -0.43 -28.27 -1.99
CA LEU A 110 -0.54 -28.44 -0.53
C LEU A 110 -1.98 -28.58 -0.04
N VAL A 111 -2.92 -28.88 -0.94
CA VAL A 111 -4.33 -29.09 -0.64
C VAL A 111 -4.79 -30.34 -1.38
N SER A 112 -5.45 -31.25 -0.66
CA SER A 112 -6.06 -32.46 -1.20
C SER A 112 -7.52 -32.59 -0.80
N VAL A 113 -8.29 -33.26 -1.65
CA VAL A 113 -9.69 -33.61 -1.44
C VAL A 113 -9.83 -35.11 -1.67
N ASN A 114 -10.31 -35.83 -0.66
CA ASN A 114 -10.38 -37.30 -0.62
C ASN A 114 -9.03 -37.97 -0.93
N GLY A 115 -7.93 -37.39 -0.44
CA GLY A 115 -6.55 -37.84 -0.68
C GLY A 115 -5.93 -37.39 -2.01
N CYS A 116 -6.73 -36.94 -2.98
CA CYS A 116 -6.23 -36.45 -4.27
C CYS A 116 -5.80 -34.98 -4.17
N VAL A 117 -4.55 -34.66 -4.53
CA VAL A 117 -4.05 -33.27 -4.59
C VAL A 117 -4.85 -32.46 -5.62
N VAL A 118 -5.22 -31.23 -5.25
CA VAL A 118 -6.00 -30.31 -6.09
C VAL A 118 -5.19 -29.06 -6.41
N ASP A 119 -5.03 -28.77 -7.71
CA ASP A 119 -4.45 -27.54 -8.26
C ASP A 119 -5.53 -26.50 -8.65
N LYS A 120 -6.74 -26.98 -8.96
CA LYS A 120 -7.87 -26.19 -9.45
C LYS A 120 -8.57 -25.42 -8.33
N VAL A 121 -8.11 -24.19 -8.12
CA VAL A 121 -8.69 -23.17 -7.22
C VAL A 121 -10.22 -22.97 -7.35
N SER A 122 -10.81 -23.27 -8.50
CA SER A 122 -12.27 -23.17 -8.74
C SER A 122 -13.07 -24.43 -8.44
N GLN A 123 -12.46 -25.50 -7.93
CA GLN A 123 -13.16 -26.71 -7.53
C GLN A 123 -14.22 -26.44 -6.47
N ASN A 124 -15.39 -27.05 -6.63
CA ASN A 124 -16.44 -27.09 -5.61
C ASN A 124 -16.24 -28.28 -4.68
N VAL A 125 -16.61 -28.09 -3.41
CA VAL A 125 -16.64 -29.14 -2.40
C VAL A 125 -18.07 -29.68 -2.25
N LYS A 126 -18.19 -30.96 -1.92
CA LYS A 126 -19.44 -31.68 -1.66
C LYS A 126 -19.51 -32.08 -0.19
N ALA A 127 -20.72 -32.24 0.33
CA ALA A 127 -20.96 -32.93 1.59
C ALA A 127 -20.25 -34.29 1.63
N GLY A 128 -19.51 -34.56 2.70
CA GLY A 128 -18.73 -35.79 2.87
C GLY A 128 -17.31 -35.78 2.27
N ASP A 129 -16.91 -34.75 1.51
CA ASP A 129 -15.52 -34.63 1.05
C ASP A 129 -14.57 -34.44 2.25
N ALA A 130 -13.52 -35.25 2.34
CA ALA A 130 -12.44 -35.10 3.32
C ALA A 130 -11.37 -34.16 2.74
N ILE A 131 -11.16 -33.00 3.37
CA ILE A 131 -10.25 -31.96 2.89
C ILE A 131 -9.05 -31.89 3.83
N SER A 132 -7.85 -32.08 3.28
CA SER A 132 -6.58 -31.80 3.97
C SER A 132 -5.90 -30.61 3.29
N CYS A 133 -5.46 -29.64 4.08
CA CYS A 133 -4.82 -28.43 3.60
C CYS A 133 -3.66 -28.06 4.52
N ILE A 134 -2.46 -27.97 3.95
CA ILE A 134 -1.29 -27.37 4.58
C ILE A 134 -1.13 -25.98 3.98
N ILE A 135 -1.18 -24.94 4.82
CA ILE A 135 -0.91 -23.59 4.34
C ILE A 135 0.59 -23.46 4.05
N SER A 136 0.89 -23.25 2.76
CA SER A 136 2.23 -22.97 2.23
C SER A 136 2.98 -21.96 3.09
N GLU A 137 4.30 -22.01 3.16
CA GLU A 137 5.08 -20.95 3.81
C GLU A 137 5.08 -19.65 2.99
N LEU A 138 5.38 -18.51 3.60
CA LEU A 138 5.71 -17.32 2.80
C LEU A 138 7.20 -17.38 2.52
N GLN A 139 7.57 -17.90 1.35
CA GLN A 139 8.95 -17.76 0.89
C GLN A 139 9.31 -16.26 0.87
N PRO A 140 10.41 -15.85 1.53
CA PRO A 140 10.89 -14.48 1.44
C PRO A 140 11.25 -14.16 -0.01
N LEU A 141 10.96 -12.95 -0.46
CA LEU A 141 11.42 -12.46 -1.75
C LEU A 141 12.94 -12.27 -1.65
N ARG A 142 13.73 -13.13 -2.28
CA ARG A 142 15.18 -12.90 -2.38
C ARG A 142 15.47 -11.91 -3.50
N ALA A 143 16.38 -10.96 -3.27
CA ALA A 143 17.05 -10.26 -4.35
C ALA A 143 18.39 -10.93 -4.62
N GLU A 144 18.59 -11.30 -5.88
CA GLU A 144 19.89 -11.66 -6.42
C GLU A 144 20.55 -10.38 -6.98
N PRO A 145 21.88 -10.24 -6.91
CA PRO A 145 22.61 -9.19 -7.61
C PRO A 145 22.34 -9.23 -9.12
N GLU A 146 22.01 -8.09 -9.73
CA GLU A 146 21.82 -7.96 -11.19
C GLU A 146 22.65 -6.80 -11.72
N ASN A 147 23.34 -6.99 -12.86
CA ASN A 147 24.12 -5.94 -13.50
C ASN A 147 23.21 -4.91 -14.18
N ILE A 148 22.63 -4.02 -13.38
CA ILE A 148 21.74 -2.94 -13.79
C ILE A 148 22.53 -1.63 -13.69
N PRO A 149 22.72 -0.87 -14.79
CA PRO A 149 23.37 0.43 -14.74
C PRO A 149 22.66 1.38 -13.77
N LEU A 150 23.43 1.98 -12.86
CA LEU A 150 22.97 2.99 -11.90
C LEU A 150 23.46 4.37 -12.35
N ASP A 151 22.57 5.36 -12.30
CA ASP A 151 22.94 6.77 -12.46
C ASP A 151 23.38 7.31 -11.09
N ILE A 152 24.70 7.25 -10.84
CA ILE A 152 25.32 7.59 -9.56
C ILE A 152 25.70 9.06 -9.57
N VAL A 153 25.08 9.83 -8.67
CA VAL A 153 25.32 11.27 -8.49
C VAL A 153 26.48 11.51 -7.52
N TYR A 154 26.66 10.62 -6.54
CA TYR A 154 27.75 10.66 -5.57
C TYR A 154 27.94 9.28 -4.92
N GLU A 155 29.18 8.92 -4.64
CA GLU A 155 29.55 7.71 -3.90
C GLU A 155 30.83 7.94 -3.11
N ASP A 156 30.87 7.43 -1.87
CA ASP A 156 32.08 7.30 -1.05
C ASP A 156 32.14 5.89 -0.42
N GLU A 157 32.90 5.72 0.66
CA GLU A 157 32.99 4.44 1.39
C GLU A 157 31.67 4.04 2.08
N HIS A 158 30.90 5.04 2.52
CA HIS A 158 29.82 4.94 3.52
C HIS A 158 28.41 5.06 2.93
N LEU A 159 28.26 5.78 1.82
CA LEU A 159 26.97 6.02 1.20
C LEU A 159 27.03 6.18 -0.32
N LEU A 160 25.85 6.09 -0.92
CA LEU A 160 25.62 6.19 -2.35
C LEU A 160 24.37 7.05 -2.58
N VAL A 161 24.46 8.05 -3.46
CA VAL A 161 23.34 8.87 -3.93
C VAL A 161 23.11 8.59 -5.41
N VAL A 162 21.92 8.14 -5.76
CA VAL A 162 21.54 7.78 -7.14
C VAL A 162 20.38 8.64 -7.64
N ASN A 163 20.39 8.95 -8.93
CA ASN A 163 19.22 9.44 -9.65
C ASN A 163 18.41 8.23 -10.16
N LYS A 164 17.40 7.81 -9.40
CA LYS A 164 16.58 6.65 -9.80
C LYS A 164 15.77 7.02 -11.06
N PRO A 165 15.86 6.28 -12.17
CA PRO A 165 15.02 6.53 -13.34
C PRO A 165 13.55 6.26 -13.02
N ALA A 166 12.66 6.83 -13.82
CA ALA A 166 11.25 6.45 -13.79
C ALA A 166 11.08 4.97 -14.20
N HIS A 167 9.94 4.38 -13.86
CA HIS A 167 9.57 2.98 -14.11
C HIS A 167 10.40 1.92 -13.35
N MET A 168 11.55 2.26 -12.77
CA MET A 168 12.28 1.37 -11.85
C MET A 168 11.63 1.31 -10.46
N VAL A 169 11.48 0.10 -9.92
CA VAL A 169 11.02 -0.16 -8.54
C VAL A 169 12.21 -0.15 -7.59
N VAL A 170 12.06 0.36 -6.37
CA VAL A 170 13.16 0.38 -5.37
C VAL A 170 13.46 -1.02 -4.82
N HIS A 171 12.44 -1.73 -4.31
CA HIS A 171 12.58 -3.04 -3.68
C HIS A 171 11.84 -4.14 -4.46
N PRO A 172 12.30 -5.41 -4.34
CA PRO A 172 11.52 -6.58 -4.77
C PRO A 172 10.11 -6.56 -4.16
N ALA A 173 9.12 -6.79 -4.99
CA ALA A 173 7.72 -6.81 -4.60
C ALA A 173 6.94 -7.85 -5.43
N PRO A 174 5.75 -8.30 -5.00
CA PRO A 174 4.91 -9.17 -5.83
C PRO A 174 4.67 -8.55 -7.22
N GLY A 175 5.09 -9.26 -8.27
CA GLY A 175 5.04 -8.81 -9.66
C GLY A 175 6.22 -7.97 -10.16
N ASN A 176 7.22 -7.67 -9.31
CA ASN A 176 8.50 -7.04 -9.67
C ASN A 176 9.58 -7.64 -8.73
N THR A 177 9.96 -8.90 -8.95
CA THR A 177 10.87 -9.65 -8.06
C THR A 177 12.36 -9.45 -8.37
N SER A 178 12.65 -9.06 -9.61
CA SER A 178 13.96 -8.75 -10.18
C SER A 178 13.90 -7.39 -10.88
N GLY A 179 15.02 -6.88 -11.39
CA GLY A 179 15.08 -5.60 -12.10
C GLY A 179 14.79 -4.37 -11.22
N THR A 180 15.05 -4.47 -9.92
CA THR A 180 14.82 -3.39 -8.95
C THR A 180 16.12 -2.67 -8.59
N LEU A 181 16.02 -1.45 -8.05
CA LEU A 181 17.19 -0.67 -7.63
C LEU A 181 18.07 -1.45 -6.65
N VAL A 182 17.45 -2.20 -5.73
CA VAL A 182 18.14 -3.13 -4.81
C VAL A 182 18.99 -4.16 -5.56
N ASN A 183 18.49 -4.76 -6.66
CA ASN A 183 19.27 -5.75 -7.41
C ASN A 183 20.54 -5.13 -8.02
N GLY A 184 20.43 -3.90 -8.54
CA GLY A 184 21.56 -3.13 -9.06
C GLY A 184 22.56 -2.72 -7.98
N ILE A 185 22.08 -2.27 -6.80
CA ILE A 185 22.94 -1.93 -5.66
C ILE A 185 23.71 -3.15 -5.15
N LEU A 186 23.05 -4.30 -5.04
CA LEU A 186 23.72 -5.53 -4.60
C LEU A 186 24.87 -5.91 -5.53
N HIS A 187 24.69 -5.74 -6.84
CA HIS A 187 25.75 -5.97 -7.83
C HIS A 187 26.87 -4.92 -7.75
N HIS A 188 26.51 -3.63 -7.74
CA HIS A 188 27.47 -2.52 -7.73
C HIS A 188 28.36 -2.54 -6.47
N CYS A 189 27.74 -2.68 -5.29
CA CYS A 189 28.45 -2.73 -4.02
C CYS A 189 29.04 -4.12 -3.69
N SER A 190 28.93 -5.10 -4.60
CA SER A 190 29.38 -6.49 -4.39
C SER A 190 28.84 -7.14 -3.09
N LEU A 191 27.59 -6.82 -2.74
CA LEU A 191 26.95 -7.27 -1.49
C LEU A 191 26.34 -8.67 -1.66
N PRO A 192 26.32 -9.50 -0.59
CA PRO A 192 25.73 -10.83 -0.63
C PRO A 192 24.22 -10.79 -0.86
N ASN A 193 23.65 -11.89 -1.37
CA ASN A 193 22.22 -12.02 -1.65
C ASN A 193 21.37 -11.76 -0.41
N VAL A 194 20.28 -11.00 -0.58
CA VAL A 194 19.43 -10.56 0.53
C VAL A 194 18.05 -11.19 0.45
N ALA A 195 17.65 -11.87 1.53
CA ALA A 195 16.29 -12.38 1.70
C ALA A 195 15.39 -11.34 2.36
N PHE A 196 14.46 -10.76 1.59
CA PHE A 196 13.40 -9.91 2.12
C PHE A 196 12.24 -10.81 2.56
N SER A 197 12.02 -10.92 3.87
CA SER A 197 10.68 -11.20 4.37
C SER A 197 9.68 -10.17 3.79
N LYS A 198 8.39 -10.51 3.77
CA LYS A 198 7.34 -9.63 3.21
C LYS A 198 7.48 -8.18 3.72
N PRO A 199 6.91 -7.18 3.01
CA PRO A 199 6.84 -5.81 3.53
C PRO A 199 5.97 -5.74 4.80
N GLU A 200 6.61 -6.00 5.93
CA GLU A 200 6.55 -5.14 7.09
C GLU A 200 7.00 -3.74 6.66
N PHE A 201 6.30 -2.75 7.17
CA PHE A 201 6.38 -1.40 6.62
C PHE A 201 7.78 -0.83 6.90
N LEU A 202 8.35 -0.15 5.91
CA LEU A 202 9.41 0.82 6.22
C LEU A 202 8.80 1.90 7.11
N SER A 203 9.43 2.14 8.27
CA SER A 203 8.91 2.97 9.36
C SER A 203 7.46 2.61 9.76
N GLU A 204 7.30 1.43 10.37
CA GLU A 204 6.31 1.25 11.45
C GLU A 204 6.88 1.60 12.84
N THR A 205 8.17 1.92 12.93
CA THR A 205 8.83 2.52 14.11
C THR A 205 8.52 4.02 14.32
N ASP A 206 7.25 4.39 14.14
CA ASP A 206 6.58 5.42 14.96
C ASP A 206 5.88 4.74 16.18
N ASP A 207 5.95 3.40 16.31
CA ASP A 207 5.44 2.63 17.45
C ASP A 207 6.45 2.60 18.60
N LEU A 208 6.39 3.59 19.52
CA LEU A 208 6.54 3.43 20.98
C LEU A 208 6.26 4.77 21.70
N SER A 209 5.18 4.79 22.49
CA SER A 209 4.81 5.74 23.56
C SER A 209 5.22 7.23 23.43
N GLU A 210 4.27 8.08 23.07
CA GLU A 210 4.10 9.34 23.81
C GLU A 210 3.22 9.05 25.03
N GLY A 211 3.83 9.12 26.20
CA GLY A 211 3.22 8.88 27.51
C GLY A 211 4.20 9.36 28.57
N GLU A 212 3.81 10.37 29.33
CA GLU A 212 4.67 11.10 30.26
C GLU A 212 5.01 10.24 31.49
N ASP A 213 6.30 10.14 31.83
CA ASP A 213 6.83 10.50 33.17
C ASP A 213 8.32 10.15 33.28
N ASN A 214 9.15 11.20 33.35
CA ASN A 214 10.60 11.07 33.56
C ASN A 214 10.91 11.28 35.05
N SER A 215 11.05 10.19 35.82
CA SER A 215 11.63 10.25 37.16
C SER A 215 12.87 9.35 37.25
N PHE A 216 13.95 9.93 37.77
CA PHE A 216 15.29 9.37 37.77
C PHE A 216 15.45 8.28 38.84
N ALA A 217 16.08 7.16 38.48
CA ALA A 217 16.94 6.42 39.40
C ALA A 217 18.09 5.80 38.61
N VAL A 218 19.32 6.17 38.97
CA VAL A 218 20.55 5.55 38.48
C VAL A 218 20.80 4.31 39.32
N ASP A 219 21.11 3.18 38.70
CA ASP A 219 21.98 2.22 39.36
C ASP A 219 22.92 1.48 38.40
N ARG A 220 24.14 1.25 38.88
CA ARG A 220 25.21 0.56 38.16
C ARG A 220 25.19 -0.90 38.56
N ASN A 221 25.30 -1.83 37.60
CA ASN A 221 26.28 -2.91 37.71
C ASN A 221 26.52 -3.66 36.40
N SER A 222 27.76 -4.11 36.25
CA SER A 222 28.27 -4.92 35.15
C SER A 222 28.16 -6.41 35.44
N SER A 223 27.70 -7.21 34.47
CA SER A 223 27.99 -8.65 34.41
C SER A 223 27.78 -9.17 32.99
N GLU A 224 28.72 -9.99 32.52
CA GLU A 224 28.76 -10.57 31.18
C GLU A 224 27.66 -11.63 30.96
N GLY A 225 27.27 -11.86 29.69
CA GLY A 225 26.29 -12.89 29.36
C GLY A 225 25.99 -13.00 27.86
N SER A 226 26.82 -13.74 27.12
CA SER A 226 26.56 -14.02 25.70
C SER A 226 25.28 -14.84 25.51
N SER A 227 24.28 -14.28 24.83
CA SER A 227 23.26 -15.07 24.15
C SER A 227 22.93 -14.44 22.80
N SER A 228 23.41 -15.08 21.73
CA SER A 228 23.19 -14.66 20.34
C SER A 228 21.73 -14.93 19.95
N SER A 229 20.84 -14.03 20.34
CA SER A 229 19.49 -13.94 19.81
C SER A 229 19.55 -13.53 18.34
N MET A 230 19.58 -14.52 17.44
CA MET A 230 19.43 -14.33 16.00
C MET A 230 17.98 -13.90 15.69
N CYS A 231 17.65 -12.66 16.05
CA CYS A 231 16.44 -12.01 15.59
C CYS A 231 16.57 -11.81 14.07
N GLY A 232 15.61 -12.34 13.30
CA GLY A 232 15.65 -12.34 11.85
C GLY A 232 15.41 -10.95 11.24
N ALA A 233 16.38 -10.05 11.41
CA ALA A 233 16.37 -8.73 10.81
C ALA A 233 16.22 -8.86 9.29
N SER A 234 15.18 -8.23 8.73
CA SER A 234 15.00 -8.13 7.28
C SER A 234 16.12 -7.26 6.72
N VAL A 235 17.22 -7.87 6.28
CA VAL A 235 18.32 -7.13 5.67
C VAL A 235 17.73 -6.33 4.49
N ARG A 236 18.05 -5.04 4.45
CA ARG A 236 17.83 -4.17 3.28
C ARG A 236 19.19 -3.55 2.99
N PRO A 237 19.75 -3.67 1.78
CA PRO A 237 21.04 -3.09 1.47
C PRO A 237 20.90 -1.56 1.43
N GLY A 238 21.11 -0.91 2.58
CA GLY A 238 21.21 0.54 2.71
C GLY A 238 19.94 1.39 2.57
N ILE A 239 18.80 0.80 2.18
CA ILE A 239 17.62 1.58 1.78
C ILE A 239 16.85 2.13 3.00
N VAL A 240 17.18 3.37 3.37
CA VAL A 240 16.51 4.14 4.43
C VAL A 240 15.23 4.87 3.96
N HIS A 241 15.06 5.09 2.65
CA HIS A 241 13.85 5.71 2.08
C HIS A 241 13.51 5.22 0.67
N ARG A 242 12.37 5.65 0.12
CA ARG A 242 11.85 5.10 -1.15
C ARG A 242 11.14 6.12 -2.02
N LEU A 243 11.30 5.97 -3.34
CA LEU A 243 10.50 6.60 -4.38
C LEU A 243 9.49 5.61 -4.98
N ASP A 244 8.37 6.12 -5.49
CA ASP A 244 7.38 5.31 -6.23
C ASP A 244 7.94 4.85 -7.58
N LYS A 245 7.41 3.74 -8.13
CA LYS A 245 7.81 3.23 -9.46
C LYS A 245 7.77 4.30 -10.55
N GLY A 246 6.74 5.16 -10.55
CA GLY A 246 6.57 6.24 -11.55
C GLY A 246 7.30 7.55 -11.25
N THR A 247 7.99 7.65 -10.11
CA THR A 247 8.75 8.84 -9.70
C THR A 247 10.23 8.64 -9.99
N SER A 248 10.87 9.64 -10.59
CA SER A 248 12.32 9.68 -10.80
C SER A 248 13.02 10.58 -9.78
N GLY A 249 14.36 10.59 -9.77
CA GLY A 249 15.16 11.53 -8.99
C GLY A 249 15.92 10.91 -7.83
N LEU A 250 16.46 11.78 -6.97
CA LEU A 250 17.46 11.46 -5.95
C LEU A 250 16.97 10.48 -4.89
N LEU A 251 17.78 9.46 -4.60
CA LEU A 251 17.63 8.49 -3.51
C LEU A 251 19.01 8.27 -2.86
N ILE A 252 19.04 8.09 -1.52
CA ILE A 252 20.27 7.82 -0.76
C ILE A 252 20.21 6.41 -0.19
N ILE A 253 21.36 5.74 -0.21
CA ILE A 253 21.61 4.38 0.23
C ILE A 253 22.82 4.39 1.15
N ALA A 254 22.73 3.75 2.32
CA ALA A 254 23.89 3.48 3.17
C ALA A 254 24.65 2.24 2.69
N LYS A 255 25.97 2.27 2.69
CA LYS A 255 26.83 1.12 2.36
C LYS A 255 27.18 0.28 3.59
N ASP A 256 27.09 0.88 4.78
CA ASP A 256 27.37 0.26 6.08
C ASP A 256 26.21 0.48 7.11
N GLU A 257 26.28 -0.24 8.23
CA GLU A 257 25.23 -0.20 9.28
C GLU A 257 25.24 1.12 10.08
N HIS A 258 26.40 1.73 10.33
CA HIS A 258 26.50 3.00 11.04
C HIS A 258 25.82 4.12 10.24
N SER A 259 26.10 4.19 8.94
CA SER A 259 25.42 5.08 8.00
C SER A 259 23.92 4.79 7.89
N HIS A 260 23.52 3.51 7.90
CA HIS A 260 22.10 3.12 7.87
C HIS A 260 21.34 3.61 9.10
N ILE A 261 21.90 3.46 10.31
CA ILE A 261 21.31 3.93 11.57
C ILE A 261 21.18 5.46 11.58
N HIS A 262 22.27 6.19 11.32
CA HIS A 262 22.28 7.65 11.39
C HIS A 262 21.38 8.30 10.32
N LEU A 263 21.34 7.77 9.10
CA LEU A 263 20.42 8.26 8.08
C LEU A 263 18.96 7.93 8.45
N SER A 264 18.69 6.75 9.00
CA SER A 264 17.34 6.38 9.49
C SER A 264 16.87 7.32 10.61
N GLU A 265 17.76 7.69 11.53
CA GLU A 265 17.46 8.67 12.57
C GLU A 265 17.18 10.06 11.97
N GLN A 266 17.98 10.54 11.02
CA GLN A 266 17.70 11.81 10.33
C GLN A 266 16.36 11.79 9.56
N PHE A 267 15.96 10.64 8.99
CA PHE A 267 14.61 10.46 8.42
C PHE A 267 13.52 10.52 9.50
N LYS A 268 13.74 9.90 10.67
CA LYS A 268 12.82 9.91 11.82
C LYS A 268 12.65 11.31 12.41
N LEU A 269 13.74 12.03 12.65
CA LEU A 269 13.78 13.41 13.17
C LEU A 269 13.39 14.47 12.13
N HIS A 270 13.14 14.06 10.88
CA HIS A 270 12.72 14.92 9.77
C HIS A 270 13.73 16.05 9.43
N THR A 271 15.02 15.85 9.77
CA THR A 271 16.10 16.80 9.47
C THR A 271 16.50 16.80 7.99
N ILE A 272 16.19 15.72 7.26
CA ILE A 272 16.52 15.56 5.83
C ILE A 272 15.65 16.46 4.94
N LYS A 273 16.32 17.36 4.21
CA LYS A 273 15.77 18.26 3.21
C LYS A 273 15.41 17.44 1.96
N ARG A 274 14.13 17.42 1.57
CA ARG A 274 13.63 16.73 0.37
C ARG A 274 12.74 17.66 -0.44
N VAL A 275 13.17 17.98 -1.66
CA VAL A 275 12.44 18.85 -2.59
C VAL A 275 12.06 18.07 -3.84
N TYR A 276 10.78 18.13 -4.20
CA TYR A 276 10.24 17.53 -5.41
C TYR A 276 9.66 18.60 -6.32
N VAL A 277 9.62 18.33 -7.62
CA VAL A 277 8.84 19.12 -8.58
C VAL A 277 7.81 18.25 -9.28
N SER A 278 6.66 18.84 -9.59
CA SER A 278 5.55 18.16 -10.26
C SER A 278 4.81 19.05 -11.24
N LEU A 279 4.13 18.43 -12.21
CA LEU A 279 3.15 19.11 -13.06
C LEU A 279 1.73 18.73 -12.61
N THR A 280 0.93 19.69 -12.18
CA THR A 280 -0.45 19.48 -11.68
C THR A 280 -1.49 19.72 -12.77
N ALA A 281 -2.63 19.04 -12.70
CA ALA A 281 -3.84 19.42 -13.44
C ALA A 281 -4.54 20.56 -12.68
N GLY A 282 -4.59 21.76 -13.26
CA GLY A 282 -4.95 22.99 -12.55
C GLY A 282 -3.81 23.59 -11.72
N VAL A 283 -4.10 24.71 -11.08
CA VAL A 283 -3.16 25.49 -10.25
C VAL A 283 -3.61 25.43 -8.78
N PRO A 284 -2.71 25.19 -7.81
CA PRO A 284 -3.02 25.34 -6.39
C PRO A 284 -3.59 26.72 -6.05
N SER A 285 -4.64 26.74 -5.23
CA SER A 285 -5.17 27.96 -4.59
C SER A 285 -5.30 27.71 -3.08
N PRO A 286 -4.55 28.44 -2.21
CA PRO A 286 -3.55 29.45 -2.54
C PRO A 286 -2.35 28.89 -3.31
N VAL A 287 -1.57 29.76 -3.96
CA VAL A 287 -0.40 29.38 -4.78
C VAL A 287 0.79 28.83 -3.97
N ALA A 288 0.79 29.02 -2.66
CA ALA A 288 1.73 28.39 -1.74
C ALA A 288 1.02 28.10 -0.42
N GLY A 289 1.45 27.04 0.27
CA GLY A 289 0.85 26.66 1.55
C GLY A 289 1.48 25.43 2.18
N ARG A 290 0.91 25.00 3.30
CA ARG A 290 1.22 23.74 3.97
C ARG A 290 -0.05 22.91 4.02
N ILE A 291 0.03 21.69 3.52
CA ILE A 291 -1.03 20.67 3.66
C ILE A 291 -0.60 19.68 4.72
N GLU A 292 -1.41 19.57 5.77
CA GLU A 292 -1.26 18.63 6.88
C GLU A 292 -2.57 17.87 7.02
N VAL A 293 -2.68 16.76 6.28
CA VAL A 293 -3.89 15.92 6.27
C VAL A 293 -3.44 14.47 6.38
N PRO A 294 -3.80 13.74 7.45
CA PRO A 294 -3.36 12.38 7.67
C PRO A 294 -3.62 11.45 6.47
N ILE A 295 -2.67 10.57 6.17
CA ILE A 295 -2.78 9.63 5.04
C ILE A 295 -2.99 8.20 5.55
N GLY A 296 -4.06 7.56 5.08
CA GLY A 296 -4.37 6.15 5.31
C GLY A 296 -4.50 5.36 4.01
N ARG A 297 -4.65 4.04 4.09
CA ARG A 297 -4.99 3.21 2.93
C ARG A 297 -6.45 3.39 2.53
N ASP A 298 -6.71 3.50 1.24
CA ASP A 298 -8.08 3.50 0.69
C ASP A 298 -8.74 2.13 0.95
N ILE A 299 -9.95 2.16 1.52
CA ILE A 299 -10.73 0.98 1.90
C ILE A 299 -11.23 0.23 0.65
N ASN A 300 -11.57 0.97 -0.40
CA ASN A 300 -12.19 0.45 -1.63
C ASN A 300 -11.15 0.13 -2.70
N ASN A 301 -9.99 0.79 -2.69
CA ASN A 301 -8.92 0.54 -3.66
C ASN A 301 -7.56 0.28 -2.99
N ARG A 302 -7.15 -0.99 -2.97
CA ARG A 302 -5.90 -1.45 -2.31
C ARG A 302 -4.59 -0.86 -2.88
N ILE A 303 -4.64 -0.18 -4.02
CA ILE A 303 -3.49 0.52 -4.65
C ILE A 303 -3.42 1.99 -4.20
N ARG A 304 -4.51 2.55 -3.67
CA ARG A 304 -4.62 3.96 -3.28
C ARG A 304 -4.32 4.18 -1.80
N MET A 305 -3.74 5.36 -1.56
CA MET A 305 -3.67 6.01 -0.26
C MET A 305 -4.59 7.23 -0.31
N THR A 306 -5.32 7.52 0.76
CA THR A 306 -6.27 8.63 0.84
C THR A 306 -5.82 9.58 1.94
N ALA A 307 -5.79 10.88 1.64
CA ALA A 307 -5.73 11.92 2.66
C ALA A 307 -7.11 12.02 3.33
N ILE A 308 -7.18 11.72 4.63
CA ILE A 308 -8.40 11.58 5.41
C ILE A 308 -8.42 12.72 6.45
N PRO A 309 -9.27 13.74 6.28
CA PRO A 309 -9.44 14.78 7.28
C PRO A 309 -10.22 14.23 8.49
N GLY A 310 -9.75 14.51 9.71
CA GLY A 310 -10.36 14.07 10.95
C GLY A 310 -9.33 13.77 12.05
N PRO A 311 -9.79 13.42 13.26
CA PRO A 311 -8.90 13.08 14.36
C PRO A 311 -8.09 11.80 14.06
N LEU A 312 -6.84 11.79 14.52
CA LEU A 312 -5.83 10.75 14.24
C LEU A 312 -6.25 9.35 14.76
N ASN A 313 -7.22 9.29 15.69
CA ASN A 313 -7.74 8.08 16.32
C ASN A 313 -8.43 7.09 15.34
N SER A 314 -8.61 7.49 14.08
CA SER A 314 -8.87 6.53 12.99
C SER A 314 -7.63 5.64 12.79
N ARG A 315 -7.62 4.45 13.43
CA ARG A 315 -6.58 3.36 13.51
C ARG A 315 -5.82 2.95 12.20
N LYS A 316 -5.91 3.69 11.09
CA LYS A 316 -5.31 3.40 9.78
C LYS A 316 -4.72 4.63 9.06
N ALA A 317 -4.89 5.84 9.59
CA ALA A 317 -4.31 7.07 9.01
C ALA A 317 -3.11 7.53 9.86
N ARG A 318 -2.04 8.00 9.22
CA ARG A 318 -0.85 8.54 9.90
C ARG A 318 -0.66 10.00 9.56
N HIS A 319 -0.05 10.76 10.47
CA HIS A 319 0.36 12.14 10.22
C HIS A 319 1.13 12.24 8.89
N ALA A 320 0.79 13.27 8.12
CA ALA A 320 1.41 13.56 6.84
C ALA A 320 1.38 15.06 6.59
N ALA A 321 2.55 15.66 6.37
CA ALA A 321 2.70 17.08 6.11
C ALA A 321 3.65 17.39 4.94
N SER A 322 3.21 18.31 4.07
CA SER A 322 3.98 18.80 2.92
C SER A 322 3.77 20.30 2.77
N ARG A 323 4.84 21.04 2.48
CA ARG A 323 4.73 22.41 1.97
C ARG A 323 4.76 22.38 0.45
N TYR A 324 4.02 23.28 -0.18
CA TYR A 324 3.99 23.41 -1.63
C TYR A 324 4.07 24.88 -2.06
N ARG A 325 4.62 25.11 -3.25
CA ARG A 325 4.74 26.43 -3.87
C ARG A 325 4.66 26.30 -5.39
N VAL A 326 3.77 27.05 -6.03
CA VAL A 326 3.76 27.22 -7.48
C VAL A 326 5.05 27.94 -7.88
N ILE A 327 5.86 27.29 -8.73
CA ILE A 327 7.01 27.90 -9.39
C ILE A 327 6.53 28.67 -10.61
N GLU A 328 5.63 28.07 -11.40
CA GLU A 328 5.19 28.60 -12.69
C GLU A 328 3.76 28.18 -12.99
N ILE A 329 2.95 29.12 -13.49
CA ILE A 329 1.59 28.86 -14.01
C ILE A 329 1.71 28.52 -15.49
N LEU A 330 1.15 27.36 -15.89
CA LEU A 330 1.33 26.78 -17.21
C LEU A 330 0.00 26.66 -17.96
N ALA A 331 0.04 26.61 -19.30
CA ALA A 331 -1.13 26.44 -20.16
C ALA A 331 -2.32 27.37 -19.76
N GLY A 332 -2.03 28.66 -19.57
CA GLY A 332 -3.02 29.69 -19.19
C GLY A 332 -3.65 29.52 -17.80
N GLY A 333 -3.06 28.69 -16.92
CA GLY A 333 -3.66 28.29 -15.63
C GLY A 333 -4.41 26.95 -15.70
N GLY A 334 -4.28 26.21 -16.81
CA GLY A 334 -4.72 24.82 -16.90
C GLY A 334 -3.80 23.84 -16.16
N SER A 335 -2.57 24.24 -15.84
CA SER A 335 -1.56 23.45 -15.13
C SER A 335 -0.62 24.36 -14.34
N ALA A 336 0.20 23.78 -13.45
CA ALA A 336 1.30 24.49 -12.78
C ALA A 336 2.51 23.57 -12.62
N LEU A 337 3.71 24.18 -12.64
CA LEU A 337 4.92 23.59 -12.08
C LEU A 337 4.92 23.90 -10.57
N VAL A 338 4.92 22.86 -9.74
CA VAL A 338 4.78 22.98 -8.28
C VAL A 338 5.97 22.33 -7.59
N GLU A 339 6.64 23.10 -6.73
CA GLU A 339 7.63 22.64 -5.76
C GLU A 339 6.91 22.02 -4.55
N TRP A 340 7.41 20.89 -4.05
CA TRP A 340 6.95 20.28 -2.80
C TRP A 340 8.14 20.04 -1.87
N ARG A 341 8.01 20.45 -0.61
CA ARG A 341 8.96 20.11 0.46
C ARG A 341 8.30 19.13 1.42
N LEU A 342 8.92 17.97 1.62
CA LEU A 342 8.39 16.92 2.48
C LEU A 342 8.90 17.05 3.92
N GLU A 343 7.98 17.31 4.84
CA GLU A 343 8.22 17.18 6.28
C GLU A 343 8.14 15.68 6.64
N THR A 344 7.09 14.98 6.21
CA THR A 344 6.93 13.53 6.39
C THR A 344 7.14 12.75 5.08
N GLY A 345 7.45 11.44 5.19
CA GLY A 345 7.70 10.54 4.04
C GLY A 345 6.67 9.40 3.89
N ARG A 346 5.37 9.69 3.84
CA ARG A 346 4.33 8.64 3.75
C ARG A 346 4.12 8.14 2.31
N THR A 347 3.60 6.93 2.13
CA THR A 347 3.43 6.32 0.78
C THR A 347 2.48 7.15 -0.08
N HIS A 348 2.86 7.39 -1.35
CA HIS A 348 2.12 8.22 -2.32
C HIS A 348 1.82 9.66 -1.83
N GLN A 349 2.53 10.19 -0.82
CA GLN A 349 2.11 11.39 -0.09
C GLN A 349 1.79 12.61 -0.97
N ILE A 350 2.72 13.05 -1.83
CA ILE A 350 2.50 14.18 -2.74
C ILE A 350 1.29 13.95 -3.65
N ARG A 351 1.10 12.71 -4.13
CA ARG A 351 0.04 12.34 -5.07
C ARG A 351 -1.33 12.35 -4.40
N ALA A 352 -1.40 11.87 -3.16
CA ALA A 352 -2.61 11.92 -2.33
C ALA A 352 -2.96 13.36 -1.91
N HIS A 353 -1.97 14.16 -1.47
CA HIS A 353 -2.13 15.58 -1.14
C HIS A 353 -2.57 16.42 -2.35
N ALA A 354 -1.92 16.26 -3.50
CA ALA A 354 -2.32 16.94 -4.74
C ALA A 354 -3.75 16.55 -5.17
N LYS A 355 -4.15 15.29 -5.01
CA LYS A 355 -5.54 14.87 -5.26
C LYS A 355 -6.53 15.49 -4.27
N TYR A 356 -6.16 15.56 -2.99
CA TYR A 356 -6.99 16.18 -1.95
C TYR A 356 -7.22 17.67 -2.21
N LEU A 357 -6.18 18.39 -2.65
CA LEU A 357 -6.26 19.79 -3.09
C LEU A 357 -7.01 20.00 -4.43
N GLY A 358 -7.58 18.94 -5.02
CA GLY A 358 -8.30 19.02 -6.30
C GLY A 358 -7.43 19.14 -7.56
N ILE A 359 -6.10 19.11 -7.40
CA ILE A 359 -5.08 19.40 -8.42
C ILE A 359 -4.13 18.21 -8.68
N PRO A 360 -4.65 17.01 -9.02
CA PRO A 360 -3.83 15.82 -9.09
C PRO A 360 -2.75 15.91 -10.17
N LEU A 361 -1.68 15.12 -10.00
CA LEU A 361 -0.53 15.18 -10.91
C LEU A 361 -0.90 14.69 -12.31
N LEU A 362 -0.39 15.37 -13.33
CA LEU A 362 -0.51 14.97 -14.72
C LEU A 362 0.13 13.58 -14.93
N GLY A 363 -0.56 12.72 -15.70
CA GLY A 363 -0.11 11.34 -15.98
C GLY A 363 -0.29 10.34 -14.85
N ASP A 364 -0.84 10.75 -13.70
CA ASP A 364 -1.08 9.84 -12.59
C ASP A 364 -2.29 8.93 -12.85
N LYS A 365 -2.05 7.72 -13.34
CA LYS A 365 -3.08 6.70 -13.59
C LYS A 365 -3.87 6.27 -12.34
N VAL A 366 -3.36 6.53 -11.13
CA VAL A 366 -4.00 6.15 -9.87
C VAL A 366 -4.88 7.29 -9.33
N TYR A 367 -4.39 8.53 -9.39
CA TYR A 367 -5.03 9.71 -8.75
C TYR A 367 -5.56 10.77 -9.72
N GLY A 368 -5.03 10.83 -10.95
CA GLY A 368 -5.27 11.86 -11.97
C GLY A 368 -6.71 12.05 -12.41
N GLY A 369 -7.61 11.11 -12.09
CA GLY A 369 -9.00 11.13 -12.54
C GLY A 369 -9.15 10.63 -13.97
N THR A 370 -10.26 10.98 -14.62
CA THR A 370 -10.49 10.60 -16.02
C THR A 370 -9.77 11.57 -16.96
N LYS A 371 -9.44 11.12 -18.18
CA LYS A 371 -8.90 12.01 -19.23
C LYS A 371 -9.80 13.24 -19.45
N SER A 372 -11.13 13.06 -19.40
CA SER A 372 -12.10 14.15 -19.51
C SER A 372 -11.93 15.22 -18.41
N MET A 373 -11.74 14.80 -17.16
CA MET A 373 -11.50 15.72 -16.02
C MET A 373 -10.19 16.51 -16.16
N VAL A 374 -9.11 15.86 -16.63
CA VAL A 374 -7.84 16.56 -16.89
C VAL A 374 -8.00 17.56 -18.03
N LEU A 375 -8.73 17.18 -19.09
CA LEU A 375 -9.01 18.04 -20.24
C LEU A 375 -9.95 19.21 -19.89
N SER A 376 -10.90 19.06 -18.97
CA SER A 376 -11.77 20.16 -18.53
C SER A 376 -11.05 21.17 -17.64
N LEU A 377 -9.94 20.81 -16.99
CA LEU A 377 -9.07 21.76 -16.28
C LEU A 377 -8.13 22.51 -17.23
N LEU A 378 -7.63 21.83 -18.27
CA LEU A 378 -6.70 22.40 -19.26
C LEU A 378 -7.40 23.26 -20.34
N ARG A 379 -8.43 22.71 -21.01
CA ARG A 379 -9.00 23.31 -22.23
C ARG A 379 -9.58 24.71 -22.06
N PRO A 380 -10.38 25.05 -21.02
CA PRO A 380 -11.05 26.35 -20.92
C PRO A 380 -10.10 27.55 -20.81
N ARG A 381 -8.81 27.30 -20.51
CA ARG A 381 -7.77 28.32 -20.33
C ARG A 381 -6.75 28.34 -21.47
N THR A 382 -7.08 27.71 -22.60
CA THR A 382 -6.17 27.55 -23.75
C THR A 382 -6.89 27.82 -25.06
N HIS A 383 -6.17 28.34 -26.05
CA HIS A 383 -6.74 28.70 -27.35
C HIS A 383 -7.34 27.46 -28.07
N PRO A 384 -8.52 27.57 -28.73
CA PRO A 384 -9.20 26.43 -29.36
C PRO A 384 -8.32 25.58 -30.31
N SER A 385 -7.44 26.22 -31.09
CA SER A 385 -6.51 25.52 -32.01
C SER A 385 -5.49 24.60 -31.30
N LEU A 386 -5.31 24.73 -29.99
CA LEU A 386 -4.38 23.93 -29.19
C LEU A 386 -5.05 22.74 -28.50
N GLN A 387 -6.38 22.64 -28.51
CA GLN A 387 -7.11 21.56 -27.84
C GLN A 387 -6.73 20.16 -28.36
N GLY A 388 -6.42 20.04 -29.66
CA GLY A 388 -5.90 18.80 -30.24
C GLY A 388 -4.54 18.41 -29.64
N LYS A 389 -3.59 19.35 -29.61
CA LYS A 389 -2.25 19.16 -29.03
C LYS A 389 -2.32 18.80 -27.55
N ILE A 390 -3.18 19.46 -26.77
CA ILE A 390 -3.42 19.14 -25.36
C ILE A 390 -3.97 17.71 -25.20
N SER A 391 -4.89 17.29 -26.08
CA SER A 391 -5.50 15.95 -26.03
C SER A 391 -4.51 14.84 -26.38
N GLN A 392 -3.57 15.12 -27.29
CA GLN A 392 -2.44 14.25 -27.62
C GLN A 392 -1.45 14.18 -26.45
N LEU A 393 -1.01 15.33 -25.91
CA LEU A 393 -0.12 15.42 -24.75
C LEU A 393 -0.66 14.61 -23.58
N VAL A 394 -1.89 14.89 -23.12
CA VAL A 394 -2.53 14.17 -21.99
C VAL A 394 -2.65 12.67 -22.25
N SER A 395 -2.77 12.25 -23.52
CA SER A 395 -2.85 10.83 -23.88
C SER A 395 -1.51 10.10 -23.91
N GLY A 396 -0.40 10.81 -24.11
CA GLY A 396 0.96 10.27 -24.05
C GLY A 396 1.56 10.22 -22.64
N LEU A 397 0.86 10.70 -21.61
CA LEU A 397 1.37 10.69 -20.24
C LEU A 397 1.29 9.29 -19.60
N GLU A 398 2.44 8.64 -19.45
CA GLU A 398 2.49 7.25 -18.96
C GLU A 398 2.65 7.09 -17.44
N ARG A 399 3.18 8.12 -16.77
CA ARG A 399 3.54 8.13 -15.34
C ARG A 399 3.14 9.46 -14.68
N PRO A 400 3.04 9.53 -13.34
CA PRO A 400 2.90 10.79 -12.64
C PRO A 400 4.09 11.71 -12.97
N CYS A 401 3.80 12.94 -13.39
CA CYS A 401 4.79 14.00 -13.58
C CYS A 401 5.29 14.46 -12.21
N LEU A 402 6.20 13.69 -11.62
CA LEU A 402 6.80 13.90 -10.30
C LEU A 402 8.28 13.48 -10.34
N HIS A 403 9.14 14.33 -9.79
CA HIS A 403 10.59 14.14 -9.73
C HIS A 403 11.16 14.59 -8.38
N ALA A 404 12.06 13.82 -7.78
CA ALA A 404 12.80 14.15 -6.57
C ALA A 404 14.05 14.97 -6.94
N MET A 405 13.88 16.29 -6.95
CA MET A 405 14.83 17.25 -7.53
C MET A 405 16.02 17.54 -6.62
N ALA A 406 15.80 17.69 -5.30
CA ALA A 406 16.88 17.95 -4.36
C ALA A 406 16.79 17.10 -3.08
N LEU A 407 17.94 16.68 -2.59
CA LEU A 407 18.12 15.90 -1.38
C LEU A 407 19.28 16.48 -0.57
N GLY A 408 19.09 16.73 0.73
CA GLY A 408 20.14 17.21 1.62
C GLY A 408 20.02 16.63 3.02
N PHE A 409 21.16 16.28 3.60
CA PHE A 409 21.30 15.51 4.85
C PHE A 409 22.69 15.78 5.44
N ARG A 410 22.89 15.44 6.71
CA ARG A 410 24.21 15.49 7.35
C ARG A 410 24.94 14.17 7.11
N HIS A 411 26.17 14.20 6.62
CA HIS A 411 26.94 12.98 6.33
C HIS A 411 27.16 12.18 7.63
N PRO A 412 26.85 10.86 7.70
CA PRO A 412 26.97 10.06 8.93
C PRO A 412 28.35 10.01 9.58
N HIS A 413 29.43 9.91 8.78
CA HIS A 413 30.82 9.88 9.30
C HIS A 413 31.51 11.25 9.32
N ALA A 414 31.55 11.96 8.19
CA ALA A 414 32.18 13.29 8.10
C ALA A 414 31.43 14.42 8.85
N GLU A 415 30.18 14.21 9.25
CA GLU A 415 29.34 15.21 9.96
C GLU A 415 29.07 16.53 9.20
N GLU A 416 29.42 16.60 7.90
CA GLU A 416 29.20 17.75 7.02
C GLU A 416 27.78 17.80 6.42
N ASP A 417 27.27 19.00 6.15
CA ASP A 417 25.94 19.24 5.57
C ASP A 417 25.98 19.10 4.04
N MET A 418 25.47 17.99 3.50
CA MET A 418 25.48 17.69 2.06
C MET A 418 24.19 18.12 1.36
N GLN A 419 24.28 18.56 0.10
CA GLN A 419 23.12 18.88 -0.74
C GLN A 419 23.37 18.48 -2.19
N PHE A 420 22.42 17.75 -2.76
CA PHE A 420 22.43 17.26 -4.14
C PHE A 420 21.22 17.81 -4.90
N LEU A 421 21.43 18.13 -6.18
CA LEU A 421 20.41 18.59 -7.13
C LEU A 421 20.47 17.70 -8.38
N CYS A 422 19.30 17.28 -8.87
CA CYS A 422 19.14 16.62 -10.15
C CYS A 422 18.02 17.33 -10.92
N GLU A 423 18.26 17.62 -12.19
CA GLU A 423 17.22 18.16 -13.08
C GLU A 423 16.24 17.07 -13.51
N PRO A 424 14.97 17.42 -13.81
CA PRO A 424 14.00 16.44 -14.28
C PRO A 424 14.41 15.78 -15.60
N PRO A 425 14.16 14.46 -15.76
CA PRO A 425 14.47 13.74 -17.00
C PRO A 425 13.74 14.31 -18.22
N ALA A 426 14.27 14.00 -19.41
CA ALA A 426 13.81 14.54 -20.69
C ALA A 426 12.29 14.45 -20.89
N ASP A 427 11.66 13.33 -20.51
CA ASP A 427 10.21 13.15 -20.64
C ASP A 427 9.39 14.19 -19.85
N PHE A 428 9.80 14.52 -18.64
CA PHE A 428 9.20 15.58 -17.82
C PHE A 428 9.47 16.97 -18.43
N SER A 429 10.71 17.21 -18.85
CA SER A 429 11.17 18.49 -19.38
C SER A 429 10.54 18.83 -20.75
N ASP A 430 10.25 17.83 -21.57
CA ASP A 430 9.49 17.95 -22.82
C ASP A 430 8.03 18.31 -22.58
N ILE A 431 7.38 17.68 -21.60
CA ILE A 431 5.99 18.01 -21.23
C ILE A 431 5.91 19.44 -20.69
N LEU A 432 6.82 19.82 -19.78
CA LEU A 432 6.93 21.18 -19.26
C LEU A 432 7.12 22.20 -20.41
N SER A 433 8.03 21.92 -21.34
CA SER A 433 8.28 22.77 -22.50
C SER A 433 7.06 22.91 -23.41
N GLN A 434 6.28 21.85 -23.61
CA GLN A 434 5.02 21.93 -24.36
C GLN A 434 3.96 22.76 -23.64
N LEU A 435 3.79 22.59 -22.33
CA LEU A 435 2.83 23.35 -21.51
C LEU A 435 3.18 24.85 -21.45
N ARG A 436 4.47 25.20 -21.44
CA ARG A 436 4.96 26.58 -21.59
C ARG A 436 4.52 27.18 -22.93
N ARG A 437 4.84 26.52 -24.05
CA ARG A 437 4.45 26.97 -25.41
C ARG A 437 2.93 27.15 -25.55
N ILE A 438 2.14 26.30 -24.92
CA ILE A 438 0.66 26.41 -24.90
C ILE A 438 0.20 27.67 -24.15
N GLY A 439 0.89 28.06 -23.07
CA GLY A 439 0.60 29.30 -22.35
C GLY A 439 1.05 30.57 -23.08
N SER A 440 2.17 30.52 -23.80
CA SER A 440 2.70 31.67 -24.56
C SER A 440 1.91 32.01 -25.83
N ALA A 441 1.09 31.07 -26.33
CA ALA A 441 0.22 31.30 -27.47
C ALA A 441 -0.93 32.25 -27.09
N LYS A 442 -0.71 33.55 -27.31
CA LYS A 442 -1.68 34.62 -27.01
C LYS A 442 -3.08 34.25 -27.52
N VAL A 443 -4.06 34.35 -26.62
CA VAL A 443 -5.47 34.44 -27.03
C VAL A 443 -5.65 35.80 -27.69
N SER A 444 -5.64 35.82 -29.03
CA SER A 444 -6.20 36.95 -29.78
C SER A 444 -7.71 36.88 -29.59
N CYS A 445 -8.26 37.76 -28.73
CA CYS A 445 -9.69 37.99 -28.71
C CYS A 445 -10.12 38.52 -30.10
N PRO A 446 -11.20 37.97 -30.70
CA PRO A 446 -11.84 38.58 -31.86
C PRO A 446 -12.55 39.89 -31.49
#